data_AF-A0A352MHG3-F1
#
_entry.id   AF-A0A352MHG3-F1
#
_cell.length_a   1.000
_cell.length_b   1.000
_cell.length_c   1.000
_cell.angle_alpha   90.00
_cell.angle_beta   90.00
_cell.angle_gamma   90.00
#
_symmetry.space_group_name_H-M   'P 1'
#
loop_
_entity.id
_entity.type
_entity.pdbx_description
1 polymer ?
#
loop_
_entity_poly.entity_id
_entity_poly.type
_entity_poly.pdbx_seq_one_letter_code
_entity_poly.pdbx_strand_id
1 'polypeptide(L)'
;LAGLTEYVESVRNAVGYEMPLCADHFGHFDINNSIRFARAMEKYRLAWVEDMVPWFYTDQWKIVSDAIETPTCTGEDIYMLKGGFKPLLDARAVDIIQPDLGTSGGLLETKKIGDYAEECGVAMAMHMAGSPVCFMANVHCAAATQNFLALEHHSVDTPWWMNLVRMTGSKPMIEKGFANVPLDAPGLGVELNEEECKKHLGKESGWFNPTPEWDAKRSHDRLWS
;
A
#
# COMPACT_ATOMS: atom_id res chain seq x y z
N LEU A 1 19.25 11.91 10.70
CA LEU A 1 19.65 10.49 10.85
C LEU A 1 19.53 9.99 12.28
N ALA A 2 20.31 10.49 13.26
CA ALA A 2 20.28 9.99 14.65
C ALA A 2 18.87 9.94 15.26
N GLY A 3 18.06 10.99 15.11
CA GLY A 3 16.67 10.98 15.60
C GLY A 3 15.78 9.94 14.92
N LEU A 4 15.92 9.73 13.59
CA LEU A 4 15.15 8.70 12.88
C LEU A 4 15.54 7.30 13.35
N THR A 5 16.83 7.06 13.56
CA THR A 5 17.36 5.82 14.15
C THR A 5 16.77 5.56 15.54
N GLU A 6 16.68 6.58 16.38
CA GLU A 6 16.10 6.47 17.73
C GLU A 6 14.61 6.10 17.71
N TYR A 7 13.83 6.63 16.75
CA TYR A 7 12.44 6.24 16.57
C TYR A 7 12.31 4.76 16.19
N VAL A 8 13.05 4.31 15.18
CA VAL A 8 13.02 2.91 14.74
C VAL A 8 13.48 1.98 15.87
N GLU A 9 14.53 2.36 16.60
CA GLU A 9 15.02 1.62 17.76
C GLU A 9 13.95 1.49 18.85
N SER A 10 13.28 2.59 19.17
CA SER A 10 12.24 2.61 20.21
C SER A 10 11.08 1.69 19.85
N VAL A 11 10.61 1.74 18.59
CA VAL A 11 9.55 0.86 18.11
C VAL A 11 10.02 -0.60 18.10
N ARG A 12 11.21 -0.89 17.54
CA ARG A 12 11.76 -2.24 17.48
C ARG A 12 11.94 -2.85 18.88
N ASN A 13 12.41 -2.08 19.85
CA ASN A 13 12.55 -2.53 21.23
C ASN A 13 11.20 -2.84 21.89
N ALA A 14 10.13 -2.12 21.50
CA ALA A 14 8.79 -2.35 22.01
C ALA A 14 8.11 -3.58 21.41
N VAL A 15 8.28 -3.83 20.10
CA VAL A 15 7.57 -4.91 19.38
C VAL A 15 8.37 -6.21 19.24
N GLY A 16 9.69 -6.17 19.46
CA GLY A 16 10.58 -7.32 19.29
C GLY A 16 10.84 -7.67 17.82
N TYR A 17 11.46 -8.82 17.56
CA TYR A 17 11.86 -9.27 16.21
C TYR A 17 10.94 -10.33 15.60
N GLU A 18 9.95 -10.82 16.34
CA GLU A 18 8.92 -11.74 15.82
C GLU A 18 7.89 -10.99 14.95
N MET A 19 7.73 -9.69 15.16
CA MET A 19 6.87 -8.82 14.35
C MET A 19 7.69 -8.18 13.22
N PRO A 20 7.30 -8.34 11.94
CA PRO A 20 7.86 -7.54 10.86
C PRO A 20 7.67 -6.04 11.13
N LEU A 21 8.67 -5.24 10.81
CA LEU A 21 8.59 -3.78 10.93
C LEU A 21 9.04 -3.18 9.61
N CYS A 22 8.17 -2.43 8.96
CA CYS A 22 8.48 -1.66 7.77
C CYS A 22 8.68 -0.21 8.17
N ALA A 23 9.25 0.59 7.27
CA ALA A 23 9.38 2.01 7.56
C ALA A 23 9.29 2.86 6.30
N ASP A 24 8.61 3.99 6.46
CA ASP A 24 8.06 4.79 5.37
C ASP A 24 8.00 6.27 5.79
N HIS A 25 7.79 7.18 4.83
CA HIS A 25 7.58 8.62 5.03
C HIS A 25 8.75 9.34 5.73
N PHE A 26 9.99 8.99 5.39
CA PHE A 26 11.19 9.64 5.93
C PHE A 26 11.50 11.02 5.33
N GLY A 27 10.72 11.43 4.32
CA GLY A 27 10.87 12.67 3.58
C GLY A 27 11.85 12.56 2.41
N HIS A 28 11.93 13.64 1.64
CA HIS A 28 12.70 13.68 0.40
C HIS A 28 14.21 13.59 0.64
N PHE A 29 14.79 12.44 0.27
CA PHE A 29 16.23 12.25 0.26
C PHE A 29 16.77 12.23 -1.16
N ASP A 30 18.01 12.71 -1.32
CA ASP A 30 18.81 12.30 -2.47
C ASP A 30 19.33 10.87 -2.24
N ILE A 31 19.73 10.21 -3.33
CA ILE A 31 20.24 8.83 -3.38
C ILE A 31 21.24 8.53 -2.26
N ASN A 32 22.22 9.42 -2.02
CA ASN A 32 23.26 9.14 -1.02
C ASN A 32 22.72 9.19 0.40
N ASN A 33 21.77 10.09 0.67
CA ASN A 33 21.09 10.14 1.95
C ASN A 33 20.13 8.96 2.14
N SER A 34 19.45 8.49 1.08
CA SER A 34 18.65 7.26 1.12
C SER A 34 19.50 6.05 1.49
N ILE A 35 20.67 5.87 0.86
CA ILE A 35 21.61 4.78 1.17
C ILE A 35 22.14 4.89 2.60
N ARG A 36 22.55 6.09 3.05
CA ARG A 36 23.03 6.30 4.42
C ARG A 36 21.95 5.99 5.46
N PHE A 37 20.71 6.38 5.16
CA PHE A 37 19.57 6.11 6.02
C PHE A 37 19.32 4.61 6.14
N ALA A 38 19.13 3.91 5.02
CA ALA A 38 18.84 2.49 5.02
C ALA A 38 19.95 1.65 5.67
N ARG A 39 21.23 1.95 5.40
CA ARG A 39 22.36 1.30 6.09
C ARG A 39 22.37 1.49 7.60
N ALA A 40 21.95 2.66 8.08
CA ALA A 40 21.82 2.90 9.52
C ALA A 40 20.68 2.08 10.14
N MET A 41 19.70 1.65 9.34
CA MET A 41 18.56 0.84 9.77
C MET A 41 18.80 -0.68 9.65
N GLU A 42 19.79 -1.15 8.90
CA GLU A 42 20.03 -2.59 8.64
C GLU A 42 20.08 -3.43 9.92
N LYS A 43 20.65 -2.89 11.00
CA LYS A 43 20.72 -3.57 12.31
C LYS A 43 19.34 -3.87 12.92
N TYR A 44 18.28 -3.17 12.53
CA TYR A 44 16.91 -3.39 13.01
C TYR A 44 16.10 -4.38 12.17
N ARG A 45 16.69 -4.90 11.08
CA ARG A 45 16.08 -5.89 10.18
C ARG A 45 14.67 -5.48 9.79
N LEU A 46 14.55 -4.32 9.15
CA LEU A 46 13.26 -3.88 8.61
C LEU A 46 12.84 -4.84 7.49
N ALA A 47 11.53 -5.07 7.38
CA ALA A 47 10.96 -5.88 6.30
C ALA A 47 11.09 -5.15 4.96
N TRP A 48 10.96 -3.83 4.95
CA TRP A 48 11.40 -2.96 3.86
C TRP A 48 11.57 -1.51 4.32
N VAL A 49 12.24 -0.72 3.47
CA VAL A 49 12.19 0.74 3.45
C VAL A 49 11.42 1.21 2.22
N GLU A 50 10.49 2.13 2.45
CA GLU A 50 9.47 2.54 1.49
C GLU A 50 9.76 3.92 0.91
N ASP A 51 9.42 4.11 -0.37
CA ASP A 51 9.39 5.41 -1.07
C ASP A 51 10.62 6.31 -0.87
N MET A 52 11.79 5.66 -0.85
CA MET A 52 13.10 6.30 -0.59
C MET A 52 13.52 7.31 -1.66
N VAL A 53 13.05 7.14 -2.90
CA VAL A 53 13.20 8.07 -4.02
C VAL A 53 11.94 8.02 -4.90
N PRO A 54 11.66 9.03 -5.73
CA PRO A 54 10.47 9.02 -6.58
C PRO A 54 10.43 7.80 -7.52
N TRP A 55 9.28 7.14 -7.57
CA TRP A 55 9.07 5.86 -8.28
C TRP A 55 9.47 5.88 -9.77
N PHE A 56 9.32 7.02 -10.45
CA PHE A 56 9.62 7.15 -11.88
C PHE A 56 11.12 7.22 -12.18
N TYR A 57 11.98 7.38 -11.16
CA TYR A 57 13.43 7.30 -11.31
C TYR A 57 13.93 5.86 -11.10
N THR A 58 13.59 4.98 -12.04
CA THR A 58 13.98 3.56 -12.01
C THR A 58 15.49 3.34 -11.85
N ASP A 59 16.32 4.19 -12.46
CA ASP A 59 17.77 4.15 -12.35
C ASP A 59 18.25 4.49 -10.93
N GLN A 60 17.63 5.46 -10.26
CA GLN A 60 17.93 5.82 -8.89
C GLN A 60 17.52 4.71 -7.92
N TRP A 61 16.34 4.13 -8.12
CA TRP A 61 15.90 2.96 -7.35
C TRP A 61 16.91 1.82 -7.45
N LYS A 62 17.37 1.49 -8.66
CA LYS A 62 18.39 0.46 -8.87
C LYS A 62 19.69 0.76 -8.12
N ILE A 63 20.15 2.01 -8.12
CA ILE A 63 21.35 2.44 -7.37
C ILE A 63 21.15 2.23 -5.87
N VAL A 64 19.97 2.58 -5.33
CA VAL A 64 19.66 2.43 -3.90
C VAL A 64 19.56 0.96 -3.53
N SER A 65 18.76 0.16 -4.25
CA SER A 65 18.55 -1.26 -3.98
C SER A 65 19.86 -2.06 -4.03
N ASP A 66 20.76 -1.75 -4.96
CA ASP A 66 22.07 -2.42 -5.08
C ASP A 66 23.06 -2.07 -3.96
N ALA A 67 22.82 -0.97 -3.25
CA ALA A 67 23.74 -0.43 -2.26
C ALA A 67 23.44 -0.84 -0.81
N ILE A 68 22.29 -1.48 -0.56
CA ILE A 68 21.76 -1.77 0.79
C ILE A 68 21.32 -3.23 0.90
N GLU A 69 21.29 -3.77 2.12
CA GLU A 69 20.77 -5.12 2.37
C GLU A 69 19.28 -5.12 2.76
N THR A 70 18.75 -3.99 3.22
CA THR A 70 17.34 -3.87 3.59
C THR A 70 16.47 -3.81 2.34
N PRO A 71 15.39 -4.61 2.24
CA PRO A 71 14.53 -4.59 1.06
C PRO A 71 13.94 -3.21 0.78
N THR A 72 13.75 -2.90 -0.50
CA THR A 72 13.13 -1.68 -1.00
C THR A 72 11.70 -1.92 -1.45
N CYS A 73 10.81 -0.95 -1.17
CA CYS A 73 9.41 -0.98 -1.58
C CYS A 73 8.98 0.36 -2.21
N THR A 74 8.18 0.32 -3.27
CA THR A 74 7.47 1.49 -3.81
C THR A 74 6.27 1.05 -4.64
N GLY A 75 5.29 1.92 -4.86
CA GLY A 75 4.17 1.59 -5.73
C GLY A 75 2.85 2.34 -5.53
N GLU A 76 2.63 2.98 -4.38
CA GLU A 76 1.32 3.52 -4.00
C GLU A 76 0.82 4.60 -4.98
N ASP A 77 1.75 5.39 -5.51
CA ASP A 77 1.50 6.49 -6.45
C ASP A 77 1.58 6.07 -7.92
N ILE A 78 1.77 4.77 -8.21
CA ILE A 78 2.01 4.30 -9.58
C ILE A 78 0.71 3.86 -10.24
N TYR A 79 0.38 4.50 -11.36
CA TYR A 79 -0.75 4.11 -12.20
C TYR A 79 -0.34 3.10 -13.28
N MET A 80 -1.09 1.99 -13.38
CA MET A 80 -1.01 0.98 -14.46
C MET A 80 0.30 0.19 -14.54
N LEU A 81 0.23 -1.02 -15.11
CA LEU A 81 1.45 -1.79 -15.40
C LEU A 81 2.30 -1.10 -16.47
N LYS A 82 1.67 -0.74 -17.59
CA LYS A 82 2.35 -0.12 -18.73
C LYS A 82 2.62 1.35 -18.45
N GLY A 83 3.90 1.74 -18.47
CA GLY A 83 4.33 3.11 -18.18
C GLY A 83 4.45 3.43 -16.69
N GLY A 84 3.87 2.62 -15.81
CA GLY A 84 4.02 2.70 -14.35
C GLY A 84 4.98 1.65 -13.81
N PHE A 85 4.48 0.47 -13.42
CA PHE A 85 5.28 -0.56 -12.74
C PHE A 85 6.30 -1.27 -13.64
N LYS A 86 6.02 -1.42 -14.94
CA LYS A 86 6.82 -2.25 -15.84
C LYS A 86 8.32 -1.85 -15.89
N PRO A 87 8.71 -0.57 -16.01
CA PRO A 87 10.12 -0.17 -15.94
C PRO A 87 10.86 -0.64 -14.67
N LEU A 88 10.24 -0.49 -13.49
CA LEU A 88 10.81 -0.92 -12.21
C LEU A 88 11.03 -2.44 -12.17
N LEU A 89 10.03 -3.20 -12.63
CA LEU A 89 10.04 -4.66 -12.67
C LEU A 89 11.04 -5.20 -13.70
N ASP A 90 11.08 -4.62 -14.92
CA ASP A 90 12.03 -4.99 -15.99
C ASP A 90 13.48 -4.78 -15.54
N ALA A 91 13.74 -3.69 -14.81
CA ALA A 91 15.07 -3.36 -14.30
C ALA A 91 15.45 -4.11 -13.01
N ARG A 92 14.49 -4.80 -12.36
CA ARG A 92 14.63 -5.31 -10.99
C ARG A 92 15.17 -4.22 -10.05
N ALA A 93 14.57 -3.04 -10.13
CA ALA A 93 15.01 -1.84 -9.42
C ALA A 93 14.51 -1.79 -7.96
N VAL A 94 13.54 -2.62 -7.62
CA VAL A 94 12.98 -2.74 -6.27
C VAL A 94 12.76 -4.21 -5.91
N ASP A 95 12.74 -4.50 -4.62
CA ASP A 95 12.55 -5.86 -4.08
C ASP A 95 11.06 -6.21 -3.93
N ILE A 96 10.24 -5.20 -3.63
CA ILE A 96 8.81 -5.30 -3.39
C ILE A 96 8.11 -4.16 -4.14
N ILE A 97 6.96 -4.45 -4.74
CA ILE A 97 6.04 -3.44 -5.24
C ILE A 97 4.81 -3.33 -4.35
N GLN A 98 4.22 -2.13 -4.28
CA GLN A 98 3.01 -1.89 -3.50
C GLN A 98 1.90 -1.13 -4.25
N PRO A 99 1.25 -1.73 -5.26
CA PRO A 99 0.13 -1.08 -5.92
C PRO A 99 -1.02 -0.80 -4.95
N ASP A 100 -1.52 0.44 -4.96
CA ASP A 100 -2.82 0.76 -4.39
C ASP A 100 -3.91 0.41 -5.41
N LEU A 101 -4.82 -0.49 -5.06
CA LEU A 101 -5.88 -0.94 -5.98
C LEU A 101 -6.81 0.21 -6.44
N GLY A 102 -7.05 1.18 -5.58
CA GLY A 102 -7.90 2.34 -5.83
C GLY A 102 -7.30 3.31 -6.84
N THR A 103 -5.96 3.39 -6.93
CA THR A 103 -5.27 4.30 -7.85
C THR A 103 -4.65 3.58 -9.05
N SER A 104 -4.14 2.36 -8.90
CA SER A 104 -3.35 1.63 -9.91
C SER A 104 -4.15 1.15 -11.14
N GLY A 105 -5.49 1.23 -11.10
CA GLY A 105 -6.37 0.83 -12.20
C GLY A 105 -7.43 -0.22 -11.82
N GLY A 106 -7.67 -0.44 -10.52
CA GLY A 106 -8.69 -1.35 -10.01
C GLY A 106 -8.27 -2.82 -10.06
N LEU A 107 -9.20 -3.71 -9.73
CA LEU A 107 -8.99 -5.16 -9.58
C LEU A 107 -8.23 -5.79 -10.76
N LEU A 108 -8.68 -5.53 -11.98
CA LEU A 108 -8.12 -6.16 -13.16
C LEU A 108 -6.68 -5.71 -13.42
N GLU A 109 -6.40 -4.41 -13.29
CA GLU A 109 -5.05 -3.90 -13.56
C GLU A 109 -4.09 -4.27 -12.43
N THR A 110 -4.52 -4.17 -11.18
CA THR A 110 -3.73 -4.58 -10.00
C THR A 110 -3.33 -6.06 -10.11
N LYS A 111 -4.25 -6.92 -10.54
CA LYS A 111 -3.96 -8.34 -10.78
C LYS A 111 -2.91 -8.56 -11.87
N LYS A 112 -2.99 -7.82 -12.99
CA LYS A 112 -1.96 -7.88 -14.04
C LYS A 112 -0.60 -7.40 -13.55
N ILE A 113 -0.57 -6.38 -12.70
CA ILE A 113 0.67 -5.90 -12.07
C ILE A 113 1.27 -7.01 -11.21
N GLY A 114 0.46 -7.65 -10.36
CA GLY A 114 0.88 -8.79 -9.53
C GLY A 114 1.44 -9.95 -10.36
N ASP A 115 0.73 -10.36 -11.41
CA ASP A 115 1.17 -11.45 -12.31
C ASP A 115 2.51 -11.13 -12.98
N TYR A 116 2.70 -9.90 -13.44
CA TYR A 116 3.95 -9.49 -14.06
C TYR A 116 5.10 -9.42 -13.03
N ALA A 117 4.81 -8.96 -11.81
CA ALA A 117 5.79 -8.96 -10.73
C ALA A 117 6.19 -10.38 -10.33
N GLU A 118 5.26 -11.34 -10.33
CA GLU A 118 5.54 -12.76 -10.12
C GLU A 118 6.49 -13.31 -11.19
N GLU A 119 6.26 -13.01 -12.47
CA GLU A 119 7.17 -13.37 -13.57
C GLU A 119 8.57 -12.79 -13.39
N CYS A 120 8.67 -11.59 -12.81
CA CYS A 120 9.95 -10.95 -12.47
C CYS A 120 10.57 -11.49 -11.17
N GLY A 121 9.86 -12.30 -10.37
CA GLY A 121 10.30 -12.75 -9.05
C GLY A 121 10.34 -11.64 -8.00
N VAL A 122 9.47 -10.63 -8.14
CA VAL A 122 9.30 -9.50 -7.22
C VAL A 122 8.06 -9.73 -6.39
N ALA A 123 8.13 -9.49 -5.09
CA ALA A 123 6.98 -9.69 -4.19
C ALA A 123 6.03 -8.49 -4.21
N MET A 124 4.78 -8.71 -3.79
CA MET A 124 3.75 -7.67 -3.81
C MET A 124 3.13 -7.49 -2.42
N ALA A 125 3.40 -6.35 -1.79
CA ALA A 125 2.54 -5.82 -0.73
C ALA A 125 1.39 -5.04 -1.39
N MET A 126 0.23 -4.91 -0.74
CA MET A 126 -0.87 -4.10 -1.28
C MET A 126 -1.07 -2.89 -0.38
N HIS A 127 -0.75 -1.71 -0.91
CA HIS A 127 -1.03 -0.44 -0.26
C HIS A 127 -2.55 -0.25 -0.18
N MET A 128 -3.02 0.23 0.96
CA MET A 128 -4.43 0.46 1.20
C MET A 128 -4.63 1.52 2.28
N ALA A 129 -5.06 2.69 1.82
CA ALA A 129 -5.54 3.79 2.65
C ALA A 129 -6.98 4.20 2.27
N GLY A 130 -7.87 3.20 2.17
CA GLY A 130 -9.22 3.36 1.61
C GLY A 130 -10.38 3.08 2.56
N SER A 131 -11.60 3.05 1.99
CA SER A 131 -12.79 2.57 2.69
C SER A 131 -12.82 1.03 2.76
N PRO A 132 -13.72 0.42 3.56
CA PRO A 132 -13.83 -1.04 3.62
C PRO A 132 -14.24 -1.69 2.30
N VAL A 133 -14.86 -0.93 1.39
CA VAL A 133 -15.15 -1.42 0.04
C VAL A 133 -13.85 -1.67 -0.74
N CYS A 134 -12.92 -0.70 -0.69
CA CYS A 134 -11.60 -0.86 -1.29
C CYS A 134 -10.78 -1.96 -0.59
N PHE A 135 -10.88 -2.05 0.75
CA PHE A 135 -10.25 -3.14 1.52
C PHE A 135 -10.68 -4.51 1.01
N MET A 136 -11.99 -4.75 0.91
CA MET A 136 -12.50 -6.04 0.49
C MET A 136 -12.19 -6.34 -0.98
N ALA A 137 -12.11 -5.33 -1.84
CA ALA A 137 -11.58 -5.50 -3.19
C ALA A 137 -10.11 -5.97 -3.16
N ASN A 138 -9.28 -5.37 -2.32
CA ASN A 138 -7.90 -5.82 -2.13
C ASN A 138 -7.83 -7.26 -1.59
N VAL A 139 -8.70 -7.65 -0.64
CA VAL A 139 -8.74 -9.03 -0.12
C VAL A 139 -8.96 -10.05 -1.24
N HIS A 140 -9.88 -9.78 -2.16
CA HIS A 140 -10.11 -10.65 -3.33
C HIS A 140 -8.93 -10.65 -4.31
N CYS A 141 -8.31 -9.49 -4.55
CA CYS A 141 -7.14 -9.38 -5.42
C CYS A 141 -5.93 -10.13 -4.84
N ALA A 142 -5.66 -9.94 -3.53
CA ALA A 142 -4.63 -10.63 -2.78
C ALA A 142 -4.82 -12.15 -2.84
N ALA A 143 -6.04 -12.64 -2.61
CA ALA A 143 -6.35 -14.06 -2.67
C ALA A 143 -6.10 -14.69 -4.06
N ALA A 144 -6.17 -13.88 -5.12
CA ALA A 144 -5.88 -14.31 -6.48
C ALA A 144 -4.40 -14.21 -6.86
N THR A 145 -3.55 -13.57 -6.05
CA THR A 145 -2.17 -13.20 -6.41
C THR A 145 -1.15 -14.04 -5.65
N GLN A 146 -0.26 -14.73 -6.35
CA GLN A 146 0.62 -15.75 -5.75
C GLN A 146 1.80 -15.17 -4.96
N ASN A 147 2.34 -14.04 -5.40
CA ASN A 147 3.46 -13.33 -4.79
C ASN A 147 3.02 -12.30 -3.73
N PHE A 148 1.79 -12.39 -3.23
CA PHE A 148 1.24 -11.50 -2.21
C PHE A 148 1.94 -11.69 -0.85
N LEU A 149 2.30 -10.58 -0.19
CA LEU A 149 2.93 -10.56 1.13
C LEU A 149 1.97 -10.14 2.24
N ALA A 150 1.39 -8.95 2.11
CA ALA A 150 0.55 -8.32 3.12
C ALA A 150 -0.37 -7.29 2.47
N LEU A 151 -1.51 -7.07 3.11
CA LEU A 151 -2.45 -6.01 2.77
C LEU A 151 -2.48 -5.02 3.92
N GLU A 152 -2.20 -3.76 3.62
CA GLU A 152 -2.25 -2.69 4.60
C GLU A 152 -3.69 -2.49 5.13
N HIS A 153 -3.79 -2.08 6.39
CA HIS A 153 -5.02 -1.54 6.95
C HIS A 153 -4.73 -0.25 7.71
N HIS A 154 -4.87 0.89 7.02
CA HIS A 154 -4.55 2.20 7.58
C HIS A 154 -5.57 2.73 8.62
N SER A 155 -6.74 2.08 8.80
CA SER A 155 -7.84 2.61 9.63
C SER A 155 -8.07 1.86 10.96
N VAL A 156 -7.03 1.20 11.49
CA VAL A 156 -7.08 0.41 12.74
C VAL A 156 -7.52 1.21 13.98
N ASP A 157 -7.27 2.51 13.97
CA ASP A 157 -7.56 3.47 15.03
C ASP A 157 -8.87 4.26 14.77
N THR A 158 -9.61 3.92 13.72
CA THR A 158 -10.88 4.56 13.34
C THR A 158 -12.06 3.64 13.69
N PRO A 159 -12.71 3.80 14.86
CA PRO A 159 -13.64 2.78 15.40
C PRO A 159 -14.90 2.57 14.56
N TRP A 160 -15.28 3.57 13.77
CA TRP A 160 -16.47 3.55 12.92
C TRP A 160 -16.18 3.04 11.50
N TRP A 161 -14.92 2.85 11.11
CA TRP A 161 -14.54 2.51 9.74
C TRP A 161 -15.19 1.21 9.27
N MET A 162 -15.14 0.15 10.08
CA MET A 162 -15.78 -1.13 9.76
C MET A 162 -17.31 -1.03 9.65
N ASN A 163 -17.94 -0.06 10.33
CA ASN A 163 -19.39 0.12 10.32
C ASN A 163 -19.90 0.76 9.03
N LEU A 164 -19.02 1.28 8.16
CA LEU A 164 -19.39 1.81 6.85
C LEU A 164 -19.97 0.74 5.92
N VAL A 165 -19.72 -0.54 6.21
CA VAL A 165 -20.27 -1.67 5.48
C VAL A 165 -20.87 -2.72 6.41
N ARG A 166 -21.70 -3.59 5.86
CA ARG A 166 -22.17 -4.81 6.50
C ARG A 166 -21.58 -6.00 5.75
N MET A 167 -20.98 -6.94 6.48
CA MET A 167 -20.56 -8.21 5.89
C MET A 167 -21.79 -8.98 5.45
N THR A 168 -21.78 -9.51 4.23
CA THR A 168 -22.84 -10.39 3.72
C THR A 168 -22.48 -11.87 3.87
N GLY A 169 -21.21 -12.18 4.12
CA GLY A 169 -20.74 -13.53 4.47
C GLY A 169 -20.83 -13.81 5.97
N SER A 170 -20.68 -15.08 6.37
CA SER A 170 -20.82 -15.51 7.77
C SER A 170 -19.64 -15.12 8.67
N LYS A 171 -18.47 -14.82 8.09
CA LYS A 171 -17.26 -14.47 8.84
C LYS A 171 -17.09 -12.96 9.01
N PRO A 172 -16.45 -12.52 10.11
CA PRO A 172 -16.07 -11.12 10.26
C PRO A 172 -15.04 -10.71 9.21
N MET A 173 -14.99 -9.42 8.88
CA MET A 173 -14.04 -8.86 7.91
C MET A 173 -12.59 -9.19 8.26
N ILE A 174 -12.20 -8.92 9.51
CA ILE A 174 -10.85 -9.14 10.04
C ILE A 174 -10.96 -9.93 11.33
N GLU A 175 -10.11 -10.94 11.49
CA GLU A 175 -9.98 -11.73 12.72
C GLU A 175 -8.49 -11.94 13.02
N LYS A 176 -8.04 -11.48 14.20
CA LYS A 176 -6.66 -11.66 14.69
C LYS A 176 -5.57 -11.21 13.71
N GLY A 177 -5.79 -10.09 13.02
CA GLY A 177 -4.83 -9.54 12.04
C GLY A 177 -4.92 -10.15 10.64
N PHE A 178 -5.87 -11.07 10.38
CA PHE A 178 -6.10 -11.66 9.07
C PHE A 178 -7.46 -11.25 8.52
N ALA A 179 -7.49 -10.82 7.25
CA ALA A 179 -8.74 -10.56 6.54
C ALA A 179 -9.35 -11.86 6.01
N ASN A 180 -10.67 -12.02 6.12
CA ASN A 180 -11.39 -13.17 5.59
C ASN A 180 -11.85 -12.91 4.15
N VAL A 181 -11.55 -13.84 3.24
CA VAL A 181 -12.24 -13.90 1.94
C VAL A 181 -13.64 -14.47 2.17
N PRO A 182 -14.72 -13.77 1.78
CA PRO A 182 -16.10 -14.21 2.02
C PRO A 182 -16.50 -15.27 0.98
N LEU A 183 -16.21 -16.54 1.27
CA LEU A 183 -16.44 -17.67 0.36
C LEU A 183 -17.92 -18.06 0.19
N ASP A 184 -18.78 -17.61 1.09
CA ASP A 184 -20.20 -17.94 1.17
C ASP A 184 -21.12 -16.79 0.73
N ALA A 185 -20.56 -15.70 0.19
CA ALA A 185 -21.31 -14.57 -0.31
C ALA A 185 -20.81 -14.11 -1.70
N PRO A 186 -21.70 -13.58 -2.56
CA PRO A 186 -21.31 -13.08 -3.87
C PRO A 186 -20.58 -11.72 -3.80
N GLY A 187 -19.86 -11.39 -4.87
CA GLY A 187 -19.20 -10.09 -5.02
C GLY A 187 -18.07 -9.86 -4.01
N LEU A 188 -17.96 -8.63 -3.51
CA LEU A 188 -16.95 -8.28 -2.49
C LEU A 188 -17.30 -8.83 -1.09
N GLY A 189 -18.52 -9.36 -0.90
CA GLY A 189 -19.01 -9.85 0.40
C GLY A 189 -19.37 -8.75 1.39
N VAL A 190 -19.68 -7.55 0.89
CA VAL A 190 -20.08 -6.38 1.68
C VAL A 190 -21.22 -5.62 1.02
N GLU A 191 -22.08 -5.03 1.85
CA GLU A 191 -23.09 -4.05 1.48
C GLU A 191 -22.82 -2.71 2.18
N LEU A 192 -23.08 -1.59 1.49
CA LEU A 192 -22.92 -0.26 2.10
C LEU A 192 -23.92 -0.06 3.24
N ASN A 193 -23.43 0.40 4.39
CA ASN A 193 -24.26 0.85 5.48
C ASN A 193 -24.55 2.35 5.32
N GLU A 194 -25.51 2.70 4.46
CA GLU A 194 -25.76 4.10 4.10
C GLU A 194 -25.97 5.03 5.31
N GLU A 195 -26.66 4.54 6.34
CA GLU A 195 -26.92 5.31 7.56
C GLU A 195 -25.63 5.70 8.27
N GLU A 196 -24.64 4.79 8.30
CA GLU A 196 -23.34 5.08 8.89
C GLU A 196 -22.52 5.98 7.97
N CYS A 197 -22.48 5.68 6.66
CA CYS A 197 -21.74 6.50 5.71
C CYS A 197 -22.20 7.97 5.73
N LYS A 198 -23.50 8.23 5.85
CA LYS A 198 -24.06 9.59 5.91
C LYS A 198 -23.62 10.38 7.15
N LYS A 199 -23.22 9.72 8.24
CA LYS A 199 -22.69 10.40 9.44
C LYS A 199 -21.27 10.92 9.27
N HIS A 200 -20.52 10.35 8.33
CA HIS A 200 -19.09 10.63 8.12
C HIS A 200 -18.80 11.33 6.79
N LEU A 201 -19.81 11.94 6.17
CA LEU A 201 -19.61 12.77 4.98
C LEU A 201 -18.81 14.03 5.32
N GLY A 202 -17.96 14.46 4.38
CA GLY A 202 -17.26 15.74 4.49
C GLY A 202 -18.23 16.92 4.56
N LYS A 203 -17.78 18.04 5.14
CA LYS A 203 -18.62 19.24 5.38
C LYS A 203 -19.28 19.83 4.13
N GLU A 204 -18.68 19.61 2.96
CA GLU A 204 -19.17 20.09 1.66
C GLU A 204 -19.60 18.93 0.74
N SER A 205 -19.71 17.72 1.30
CA SER A 205 -20.01 16.50 0.55
C SER A 205 -21.49 16.15 0.63
N GLY A 206 -22.06 15.65 -0.47
CA GLY A 206 -23.39 15.03 -0.46
C GLY A 206 -23.35 13.55 -0.79
N TRP A 207 -24.50 12.90 -0.66
CA TRP A 207 -24.64 11.46 -0.89
C TRP A 207 -24.79 11.18 -2.38
N PHE A 208 -23.72 10.69 -3.03
CA PHE A 208 -23.66 10.45 -4.48
C PHE A 208 -24.04 11.68 -5.32
N ASN A 209 -23.64 12.87 -4.86
CA ASN A 209 -23.79 14.07 -5.67
C ASN A 209 -22.98 13.95 -6.98
N PRO A 210 -23.43 14.58 -8.08
CA PRO A 210 -22.58 14.76 -9.24
C PRO A 210 -21.30 15.50 -8.85
N THR A 211 -20.19 15.09 -9.46
CA THR A 211 -18.85 15.66 -9.17
C THR A 211 -18.21 16.26 -10.43
N PRO A 212 -18.88 17.17 -11.17
CA PRO A 212 -18.38 17.73 -12.43
C PRO A 212 -17.12 18.59 -12.25
N GLU A 213 -16.81 19.02 -11.04
CA GLU A 213 -15.57 19.74 -10.73
C GLU A 213 -14.32 18.90 -11.06
N TRP A 214 -14.41 17.57 -11.01
CA TRP A 214 -13.30 16.69 -11.35
C TRP A 214 -13.02 16.60 -12.85
N ASP A 215 -13.96 17.02 -13.70
CA ASP A 215 -13.74 17.11 -15.15
C ASP A 215 -12.75 18.23 -15.51
N ALA A 216 -12.64 19.25 -14.64
CA ALA A 216 -11.79 20.42 -14.85
C ALA A 216 -10.63 20.52 -13.85
N LYS A 217 -10.71 19.82 -12.72
CA LYS A 217 -9.69 19.85 -11.68
C LYS A 217 -8.57 18.88 -12.06
N ARG A 218 -7.38 19.42 -12.31
CA ARG A 218 -6.17 18.62 -12.34
C ARG A 218 -5.85 18.20 -10.91
N SER A 219 -5.67 16.91 -10.67
CA SER A 219 -5.18 16.39 -9.39
C SER A 219 -3.89 17.11 -9.03
N HIS A 220 -3.70 17.38 -7.73
CA HIS A 220 -2.47 17.96 -7.23
C HIS A 220 -1.43 16.83 -7.13
N ASP A 221 -1.15 16.18 -8.26
CA ASP A 221 -0.17 15.12 -8.38
C ASP A 221 1.16 15.71 -7.96
N ARG A 222 1.58 15.40 -6.73
CA ARG A 222 2.95 15.63 -6.35
C ARG A 222 3.72 14.51 -7.03
N LEU A 223 4.80 14.86 -7.72
CA LEU A 223 5.73 13.88 -8.27
C LEU A 223 6.56 13.20 -7.15
N TRP A 224 6.13 13.34 -5.90
CA TRP A 224 6.90 13.07 -4.70
C TRP A 224 5.90 12.77 -3.58
N SER A 225 5.94 11.56 -3.03
CA SER A 225 5.42 11.21 -1.70
C SER A 225 6.43 11.63 -0.63
#